data_AF-A0A973H528-F1
#
_entry.id   AF-A0A973H528-F1
#
_cell.length_a   1.000
_cell.length_b   1.000
_cell.length_c   1.000
_cell.angle_alpha   90.00
_cell.angle_beta   90.00
_cell.angle_gamma   90.00
#
_symmetry.space_group_name_H-M   'P 1'
#
loop_
_entity.id
_entity.type
_entity.pdbx_description
1 polymer ?
#
loop_
_entity_poly.entity_id
_entity_poly.type
_entity_poly.pdbx_seq_one_letter_code
_entity_poly.pdbx_strand_id
1 'polypeptide(L)' 'MPDELRQRTGAHPARSIPCPHCRAPERAPCTTRTGRTLPQPHPARLDAHNAQEAETTT' A
#
# COMPACT_ATOMS: atom_id res chain seq x y z
N MET A 1 -6.81 -2.54 -28.55
CA MET A 1 -6.95 -2.97 -27.14
C MET A 1 -7.03 -1.70 -26.29
N PRO A 2 -8.04 -1.52 -25.42
CA PRO A 2 -8.17 -0.29 -24.65
C PRO A 2 -7.01 -0.15 -23.66
N ASP A 3 -6.46 1.06 -23.55
CA ASP A 3 -5.29 1.43 -22.73
C ASP A 3 -5.56 1.32 -21.21
N GLU A 4 -6.84 1.21 -20.86
CA GLU A 4 -7.42 1.28 -19.51
C GLU A 4 -7.06 0.06 -18.63
N LEU A 5 -6.64 -1.05 -19.25
CA LEU A 5 -6.28 -2.28 -18.54
C LEU A 5 -4.80 -2.36 -18.14
N ARG A 6 -4.00 -1.30 -18.37
CA ARG A 6 -2.62 -1.19 -17.85
C ARG A 6 -2.58 -0.76 -16.38
N GLN A 7 -3.59 -1.13 -15.59
CA GLN A 7 -3.58 -0.95 -14.14
C GLN A 7 -2.38 -1.73 -13.58
N ARG A 8 -1.33 -0.98 -13.25
CA ARG A 8 0.03 -1.40 -12.90
C ARG A 8 0.02 -2.65 -12.03
N THR A 9 0.26 -3.80 -12.65
CA THR A 9 0.26 -5.17 -12.08
C THR A 9 1.41 -5.42 -11.09
N GLY A 10 1.82 -4.44 -10.29
CA GLY A 10 3.02 -4.59 -9.43
C GLY A 10 2.94 -3.97 -8.04
N ALA A 11 2.04 -3.01 -7.80
CA ALA A 11 2.01 -2.30 -6.52
C ALA A 11 0.61 -2.33 -5.91
N HIS A 12 0.53 -2.88 -4.69
CA HIS A 12 -0.71 -2.87 -3.90
C HIS A 12 -1.14 -1.40 -3.66
N PRO A 13 -2.42 -1.03 -3.86
CA PRO A 13 -2.90 0.36 -3.73
C PRO A 13 -2.56 0.96 -2.36
N ALA A 14 -2.69 0.18 -1.29
CA ALA A 14 -2.25 0.55 0.07
C ALA A 14 -0.75 0.92 0.23
N ARG A 15 0.10 0.76 -0.80
CA ARG A 15 1.47 1.28 -0.79
C ARG A 15 1.53 2.77 -1.13
N SER A 16 0.44 3.40 -1.56
CA SER A 16 0.40 4.85 -1.80
C SER A 16 0.62 5.68 -0.51
N ILE A 17 0.49 5.06 0.66
CA ILE A 17 0.62 5.72 1.96
C ILE A 17 1.77 5.14 2.78
N PRO A 18 2.40 5.91 3.70
CA PRO A 18 3.40 5.39 4.62
C PRO A 18 2.78 4.36 5.58
N CYS A 19 3.54 3.31 5.96
CA CYS A 19 3.03 2.28 6.89
C CYS A 19 3.07 2.80 8.34
N PRO A 20 1.94 2.83 9.07
CA PRO A 20 1.96 3.24 10.47
C PRO A 20 2.69 2.26 11.40
N HIS A 21 2.81 0.99 10.99
CA HIS A 21 3.42 -0.08 11.81
C HIS A 21 4.94 -0.14 11.67
N CYS A 22 5.45 -0.28 10.43
CA CYS A 22 6.89 -0.42 10.18
C CYS A 22 7.56 0.87 9.67
N ARG A 23 6.80 1.96 9.49
CA ARG A 23 7.29 3.26 8.96
C ARG A 23 7.93 3.18 7.58
N ALA A 24 7.64 2.13 6.80
CA ALA A 24 8.03 2.07 5.41
C ALA A 24 7.41 3.27 4.64
N PRO A 25 8.18 3.97 3.80
CA PRO A 25 7.68 5.12 3.04
C PRO A 25 6.68 4.68 1.95
N GLU A 26 6.04 5.64 1.31
CA GLU A 26 5.18 5.40 0.15
C GLU A 26 5.93 4.62 -0.94
N ARG A 27 5.21 3.75 -1.65
CA ARG A 27 5.67 2.83 -2.70
C ARG A 27 6.69 1.78 -2.24
N ALA A 28 7.30 1.93 -1.06
CA ALA A 28 8.20 0.95 -0.48
C ALA A 28 7.44 -0.24 0.13
N PRO A 29 7.93 -1.47 -0.08
CA PRO A 29 7.33 -2.65 0.51
C PRO A 29 7.52 -2.65 2.03
N CYS A 30 6.61 -3.33 2.72
CA CYS A 30 6.76 -3.53 4.16
C CYS A 30 7.90 -4.52 4.42
N THR A 31 8.65 -4.31 5.49
CA THR A 31 9.66 -5.25 5.96
C THR A 31 9.28 -5.81 7.32
N THR A 32 9.66 -7.05 7.61
CA THR A 32 9.60 -7.61 8.96
C THR A 32 10.59 -6.86 9.85
N ARG A 33 10.43 -7.03 11.16
CA ARG A 33 11.43 -6.57 12.15
C ARG A 33 12.83 -7.15 11.92
N THR A 34 12.92 -8.29 11.23
CA THR A 34 14.17 -8.95 10.82
C THR A 34 14.71 -8.50 9.46
N GLY A 35 14.09 -7.49 8.83
CA GLY A 35 14.54 -6.91 7.56
C GLY A 35 14.10 -7.65 6.29
N ARG A 36 13.24 -8.66 6.38
CA ARG A 36 12.72 -9.38 5.21
C ARG A 36 11.57 -8.62 4.57
N THR A 37 11.59 -8.47 3.26
CA THR A 37 10.49 -7.85 2.50
C THR A 37 9.26 -8.74 2.53
N LEU A 38 8.10 -8.17 2.88
CA LEU A 38 6.83 -8.87 2.78
C LEU A 38 6.23 -8.70 1.37
N PRO A 39 5.63 -9.76 0.81
CA PRO A 39 4.89 -9.66 -0.45
C PRO A 39 3.65 -8.77 -0.30
N GLN A 40 2.96 -8.87 0.85
CA GLN A 40 1.76 -8.09 1.16
C GLN A 40 2.05 -7.00 2.20
N PRO A 41 1.39 -5.83 2.13
CA PRO A 41 1.50 -4.81 3.17
C PRO A 41 0.95 -5.30 4.52
N HIS A 42 1.43 -4.73 5.63
CA HIS A 42 0.89 -5.00 6.96
C HIS A 42 -0.61 -4.63 7.04
N PRO A 43 -1.42 -5.34 7.85
CA PRO A 43 -2.85 -5.04 8.00
C PRO A 43 -3.11 -3.60 8.44
N ALA A 44 -2.29 -3.04 9.34
CA ALA A 44 -2.39 -1.65 9.76
C ALA A 44 -2.23 -0.62 8.61
N ARG A 45 -1.53 -0.99 7.52
CA ARG A 45 -1.40 -0.15 6.33
C ARG A 45 -2.63 -0.24 5.43
N LEU A 46 -3.26 -1.41 5.36
CA LEU A 46 -4.53 -1.59 4.63
C LEU A 46 -5.63 -0.78 5.31
N ASP A 47 -5.72 -0.86 6.64
CA ASP A 47 -6.70 -0.14 7.44
C ASP A 47 -6.58 1.39 7.26
N ALA A 48 -5.35 1.91 7.36
CA ALA A 48 -5.07 3.32 7.12
C ALA A 48 -5.37 3.77 5.68
N HIS A 49 -5.17 2.91 4.67
CA HIS A 49 -5.52 3.23 3.29
C HIS A 49 -7.05 3.32 3.13
N ASN A 50 -7.78 2.34 3.64
CA ASN A 50 -9.24 2.32 3.61
C ASN A 50 -9.83 3.55 4.31
N ALA A 51 -9.22 3.97 5.43
CA ALA A 51 -9.61 5.19 6.14
C ALA A 51 -9.39 6.46 5.29
N GLN A 52 -8.31 6.53 4.51
CA GLN A 52 -8.07 7.65 3.59
C GLN A 52 -9.03 7.66 2.40
N GLU A 53 -9.34 6.49 1.84
CA GLU A 53 -10.31 6.38 0.74
C GLU A 53 -11.71 6.85 1.16
N ALA A 54 -12.11 6.57 2.40
CA ALA A 54 -13.36 7.04 2.98
C ALA A 54 -13.42 8.58 3.07
N GLU A 55 -12.29 9.26 3.27
CA GLU A 55 -12.22 10.71 3.43
C GLU A 55 -12.21 11.47 2.09
N THR A 56 -11.71 10.83 1.01
CA THR A 56 -11.61 11.46 -0.33
C THR A 56 -12.87 11.37 -1.20
N THR A 57 -13.96 10.75 -0.72
CA THR A 57 -15.24 10.69 -1.45
C THR A 57 -16.16 11.83 -0.99
N THR A 58 -15.99 13.03 -1.53
CA THR A 58 -16.89 14.19 -1.39
C THR A 58 -16.86 15.04 -2.64
#